data_AF-A0A3N5FZ34-F1
#
_entry.id   AF-A0A3N5FZ34-F1
#
_cell.length_a   1.000
_cell.length_b   1.000
_cell.length_c   1.000
_cell.angle_alpha   90.00
_cell.angle_beta   90.00
_cell.angle_gamma   90.00
#
_symmetry.space_group_name_H-M   'P 1'
#
loop_
_entity.id
_entity.type
_entity.pdbx_description
1 polymer ?
#
loop_
_entity_poly.entity_id
_entity_poly.type
_entity_poly.pdbx_seq_one_letter_code
_entity_poly.pdbx_strand_id
1 'polypeptide(L)'
;MTTRRPLAEVLGLALLLGTCAPARTPTPPPEIQPVSTHTAAPTPSPPPRAVDFQTQIRPILEARCRPCHFEGGTMHERLPFDRPETIHTLGEKLFTRIRDEQEQNLLRSFLAQR
;
A
#
# COMPACT_ATOMS: atom_id res chain seq x y z
N MET A 1 21.04 -21.32 -32.80
CA MET A 1 19.67 -21.45 -33.31
C MET A 1 18.94 -20.11 -33.16
N THR A 2 18.90 -19.38 -34.27
CA THR A 2 17.84 -18.49 -34.79
C THR A 2 16.99 -17.66 -33.81
N THR A 3 17.42 -16.40 -33.67
CA THR A 3 16.68 -15.12 -33.81
C THR A 3 15.14 -15.03 -33.82
N ARG A 4 14.71 -14.00 -33.06
CA ARG A 4 13.73 -12.93 -33.37
C ARG A 4 12.23 -13.27 -33.34
N ARG A 5 11.51 -12.53 -32.48
CA ARG A 5 10.06 -12.34 -32.52
C ARG A 5 9.73 -10.86 -32.80
N PRO A 6 8.62 -10.57 -33.50
CA PRO A 6 8.51 -9.41 -34.39
C PRO A 6 7.93 -8.17 -33.73
N LEU A 7 8.33 -7.04 -34.33
CA LEU A 7 7.82 -5.69 -34.16
C LEU A 7 6.53 -5.53 -34.99
N ALA A 8 5.43 -5.12 -34.36
CA ALA A 8 4.18 -4.66 -34.96
C ALA A 8 3.53 -3.74 -33.90
N GLU A 9 2.88 -2.62 -34.15
CA GLU A 9 2.46 -1.84 -35.33
C GLU A 9 2.15 -0.44 -34.74
N VAL A 10 2.78 0.63 -35.21
CA VAL A 10 2.19 1.73 -36.00
C VAL A 10 0.67 1.96 -35.85
N LEU A 11 0.30 3.06 -35.17
CA LEU A 11 -0.93 3.85 -35.36
C LEU A 11 -0.60 5.25 -34.76
N GLY A 12 -0.49 6.38 -35.48
CA GLY A 12 -1.45 7.03 -36.40
C GLY A 12 -2.64 7.58 -35.58
N LEU A 13 -3.10 8.84 -35.60
CA LEU A 13 -2.87 10.05 -36.40
C LEU A 13 -3.79 11.16 -35.80
N ALA A 14 -3.40 12.44 -35.95
CA ALA A 14 -4.20 13.70 -36.05
C ALA A 14 -5.19 14.13 -34.93
N LEU A 15 -5.12 15.34 -34.36
CA LEU A 15 -5.24 16.74 -34.86
C LEU A 15 -6.66 17.33 -34.64
N LEU A 16 -6.72 18.33 -33.74
CA LEU A 16 -7.54 19.56 -33.70
C LEU A 16 -9.01 19.54 -34.17
N LEU A 17 -9.91 20.08 -33.33
CA LEU A 17 -10.84 21.19 -33.66
C LEU A 17 -11.73 21.51 -32.44
N GLY A 18 -11.84 22.79 -32.09
CA GLY A 18 -12.63 23.28 -30.96
C GLY A 18 -14.09 23.55 -31.31
N THR A 19 -14.89 23.81 -30.28
CA THR A 19 -16.21 24.45 -30.38
C THR A 19 -16.50 25.31 -29.15
N CYS A 20 -17.16 26.42 -29.42
CA CYS A 20 -17.49 27.53 -28.53
C CYS A 20 -18.52 27.18 -27.43
N ALA A 21 -18.55 28.07 -26.44
CA ALA A 21 -19.31 28.04 -25.18
C ALA A 21 -20.85 28.15 -25.30
N PRO A 22 -21.56 27.91 -24.18
CA PRO A 22 -22.75 28.66 -23.83
C PRO A 22 -22.54 29.58 -22.61
N ALA A 23 -23.24 30.72 -22.63
CA ALA A 23 -23.25 31.73 -21.58
C ALA A 23 -23.86 31.21 -20.27
N ARG A 24 -23.22 31.52 -19.14
CA ARG A 24 -23.73 31.25 -17.79
C ARG A 24 -24.67 32.38 -17.36
N THR A 25 -25.88 32.04 -16.96
CA THR A 25 -26.77 32.94 -16.21
C THR A 25 -26.16 33.28 -14.85
N PRO A 26 -26.23 34.53 -14.38
CA PRO A 26 -25.80 34.89 -13.04
C PRO A 26 -26.77 34.32 -12.00
N THR A 27 -26.27 33.40 -11.17
CA THR A 27 -26.94 32.88 -9.97
C THR A 27 -27.00 33.99 -8.90
N PRO A 28 -28.13 34.20 -8.20
CA PRO A 28 -28.17 35.12 -7.06
C PRO A 28 -27.23 34.65 -5.95
N PRO A 29 -26.63 35.57 -5.17
CA PRO A 29 -25.73 35.21 -4.09
C PRO A 29 -26.47 34.41 -3.01
N PRO A 30 -25.86 33.36 -2.44
CA PRO A 30 -26.45 32.61 -1.35
C PRO A 30 -26.59 33.50 -0.11
N GLU A 31 -27.80 33.52 0.46
CA GLU A 31 -28.10 34.12 1.75
C GLU A 31 -27.26 33.43 2.83
N ILE A 32 -26.35 34.19 3.45
CA ILE A 32 -25.40 33.71 4.45
C ILE A 32 -26.17 33.52 5.76
N GLN A 33 -26.67 32.31 5.99
CA GLN A 33 -27.14 31.92 7.31
C GLN A 33 -25.92 31.70 8.23
N PRO A 34 -25.91 32.25 9.46
CA PRO A 34 -24.87 31.96 10.41
C PRO A 34 -24.96 30.48 10.82
N VAL A 35 -24.10 29.66 10.23
CA VAL A 35 -23.93 28.28 10.64
C VAL A 35 -23.32 28.25 12.03
N SER A 36 -24.11 27.84 13.01
CA SER A 36 -23.63 27.54 14.36
C SER A 36 -22.56 26.47 14.28
N THR A 37 -21.30 26.88 14.40
CA THR A 37 -20.13 26.01 14.50
C THR A 37 -20.11 25.36 15.87
N HIS A 38 -20.93 24.32 16.04
CA HIS A 38 -20.70 23.34 17.09
C HIS A 38 -19.43 22.58 16.73
N THR A 39 -18.32 22.97 17.36
CA THR A 39 -17.09 22.17 17.41
C THR A 39 -17.46 20.85 18.07
N ALA A 40 -17.76 19.85 17.24
CA ALA A 40 -17.90 18.48 17.70
C ALA A 40 -16.51 18.01 18.15
N ALA A 41 -16.36 17.74 19.44
CA ALA A 41 -15.15 17.13 19.97
C ALA A 41 -14.91 15.78 19.27
N PRO A 42 -13.67 15.44 18.90
CA PRO A 42 -13.38 14.17 18.24
C PRO A 42 -13.70 13.02 19.19
N THR A 43 -14.64 12.17 18.78
CA THR A 43 -14.94 10.90 19.44
C THR A 43 -13.70 10.00 19.32
N PRO A 44 -13.24 9.33 20.40
CA PRO A 44 -12.09 8.44 20.30
C PRO A 44 -12.39 7.29 19.33
N SER A 45 -11.53 7.11 18.33
CA SER A 45 -11.60 5.97 17.41
C SER A 45 -11.41 4.66 18.19
N PRO A 46 -12.13 3.59 17.83
CA PRO A 46 -11.91 2.28 18.43
C PRO A 46 -10.45 1.85 18.22
N PRO A 47 -9.87 1.09 19.16
CA PRO A 47 -8.50 0.63 19.03
C PRO A 47 -8.33 -0.19 17.74
N PRO A 48 -7.22 -0.02 17.01
CA PRO A 48 -6.98 -0.78 15.80
C PRO A 48 -6.98 -2.28 16.11
N ARG A 49 -7.59 -3.06 15.22
CA ARG A 49 -7.62 -4.53 15.33
C ARG A 49 -6.18 -5.07 15.29
N ALA A 50 -5.88 -6.03 16.16
CA ALA A 50 -4.58 -6.70 16.18
C ALA A 50 -4.24 -7.35 14.82
N VAL A 51 -3.01 -7.17 14.36
CA VAL A 51 -2.47 -7.83 13.16
C VAL A 51 -1.98 -9.22 13.55
N ASP A 52 -2.54 -10.24 12.92
CA ASP A 52 -2.20 -11.63 13.18
C ASP A 52 -0.97 -12.06 12.38
N PHE A 53 0.01 -12.67 13.04
CA PHE A 53 1.25 -13.06 12.39
C PHE A 53 1.05 -14.13 11.31
N GLN A 54 0.27 -15.20 11.59
CA GLN A 54 0.20 -16.36 10.70
C GLN A 54 -0.59 -16.07 9.41
N THR A 55 -1.66 -15.30 9.52
CA THR A 55 -2.58 -15.04 8.40
C THR A 55 -2.22 -13.79 7.61
N GLN A 56 -1.54 -12.81 8.21
CA GLN A 56 -1.26 -11.52 7.57
C GLN A 56 0.22 -11.26 7.31
N ILE A 57 1.12 -11.59 8.24
CA ILE A 57 2.55 -11.27 8.11
C ILE A 57 3.33 -12.40 7.45
N ARG A 58 3.11 -13.64 7.87
CA ARG A 58 3.84 -14.80 7.36
C ARG A 58 3.72 -14.96 5.84
N PRO A 59 2.56 -14.77 5.19
CA PRO A 59 2.48 -14.89 3.72
C PRO A 59 3.37 -13.89 2.97
N ILE A 60 3.52 -12.67 3.49
CA ILE A 60 4.42 -11.65 2.92
C ILE A 60 5.88 -12.14 2.99
N LEU A 61 6.26 -12.70 4.12
CA LEU A 61 7.62 -13.21 4.35
C LEU A 61 7.89 -14.47 3.53
N GLU A 62 6.93 -15.37 3.40
CA GLU A 62 7.06 -16.57 2.57
C GLU A 62 7.25 -16.17 1.10
N ALA A 63 6.48 -15.21 0.59
CA ALA A 63 6.58 -14.79 -0.80
C ALA A 63 7.97 -14.24 -1.18
N ARG A 64 8.71 -13.65 -0.23
CA ARG A 64 9.97 -12.93 -0.49
C ARG A 64 11.21 -13.63 0.07
N CYS A 65 11.07 -14.40 1.14
CA CYS A 65 12.18 -14.88 1.95
C CYS A 65 12.22 -16.41 2.12
N ARG A 66 11.20 -17.15 1.61
CA ARG A 66 11.09 -18.61 1.76
C ARG A 66 12.34 -19.41 1.37
N PRO A 67 13.04 -19.13 0.24
CA PRO A 67 14.17 -19.96 -0.17
C PRO A 67 15.33 -20.00 0.84
N CYS A 68 15.44 -19.00 1.71
CA CYS A 68 16.57 -18.87 2.65
C CYS A 68 16.15 -18.93 4.12
N HIS A 69 15.02 -18.33 4.50
CA HIS A 69 14.69 -18.04 5.91
C HIS A 69 13.54 -18.89 6.48
N PHE A 70 13.07 -19.88 5.74
CA PHE A 70 12.04 -20.83 6.17
C PHE A 70 12.61 -22.25 6.16
N GLU A 71 11.86 -23.22 6.67
CA GLU A 71 12.28 -24.62 6.78
C GLU A 71 12.91 -25.14 5.48
N GLY A 72 14.10 -25.74 5.61
CA GLY A 72 14.94 -26.19 4.48
C GLY A 72 15.80 -25.11 3.83
N GLY A 73 15.64 -23.84 4.21
CA GLY A 73 16.44 -22.71 3.74
C GLY A 73 17.80 -22.60 4.44
N THR A 74 18.82 -22.16 3.70
CA THR A 74 20.21 -22.09 4.18
C THR A 74 20.46 -21.14 5.35
N MET A 75 19.55 -20.20 5.62
CA MET A 75 19.64 -19.21 6.68
C MET A 75 18.63 -19.44 7.82
N HIS A 76 17.78 -20.47 7.75
CA HIS A 76 16.68 -20.70 8.69
C HIS A 76 17.16 -20.86 10.14
N GLU A 77 18.25 -21.61 10.36
CA GLU A 77 18.83 -21.80 11.70
C GLU A 77 19.30 -20.50 12.36
N ARG A 78 19.70 -19.50 11.57
CA ARG A 78 20.24 -18.22 12.04
C ARG A 78 19.19 -17.12 12.14
N LEU A 79 18.28 -17.07 11.15
CA LEU A 79 17.26 -16.03 11.00
C LEU A 79 15.95 -16.66 10.51
N PRO A 80 15.21 -17.34 11.39
CA PRO A 80 13.97 -18.01 11.03
C PRO A 80 12.81 -17.02 10.92
N PHE A 81 12.25 -16.84 9.72
CA PHE A 81 11.19 -15.85 9.43
C PHE A 81 9.78 -16.43 9.58
N ASP A 82 9.67 -17.71 9.89
CA ASP A 82 8.46 -18.39 10.35
C ASP A 82 8.15 -18.12 11.83
N ARG A 83 9.02 -17.40 12.55
CA ARG A 83 8.87 -17.05 13.97
C ARG A 83 8.63 -15.54 14.15
N PRO A 84 7.53 -15.13 14.83
CA PRO A 84 7.22 -13.72 15.04
C PRO A 84 8.32 -12.99 15.83
N GLU A 85 9.01 -13.68 16.74
CA GLU A 85 10.08 -13.10 17.59
C GLU A 85 11.26 -12.58 16.75
N THR A 86 11.61 -13.29 15.67
CA THR A 86 12.68 -12.88 14.75
C THR A 86 12.29 -11.60 14.03
N ILE A 87 11.04 -11.51 13.57
CA ILE A 87 10.50 -10.35 12.83
C ILE A 87 10.48 -9.12 13.72
N HIS A 88 9.98 -9.30 14.93
CA HIS A 88 10.02 -8.31 15.97
C HIS A 88 11.46 -7.85 16.27
N THR A 89 12.43 -8.76 16.35
CA THR A 89 13.84 -8.43 16.63
C THR A 89 14.50 -7.65 15.50
N LEU A 90 14.18 -7.97 14.25
CA LEU A 90 14.70 -7.26 13.08
C LEU A 90 14.03 -5.90 12.87
N GLY A 91 12.73 -5.81 13.17
CA GLY A 91 11.95 -4.59 12.99
C GLY A 91 11.99 -4.09 11.54
N GLU A 92 12.20 -2.78 11.39
CA GLU A 92 12.17 -2.10 10.10
C GLU A 92 13.33 -2.48 9.16
N LYS A 93 14.34 -3.22 9.63
CA LYS A 93 15.41 -3.75 8.75
C LYS A 93 14.84 -4.62 7.61
N LEU A 94 13.69 -5.24 7.84
CA LEU A 94 12.94 -6.01 6.84
C LEU A 94 12.54 -5.17 5.62
N PHE A 95 12.39 -3.84 5.76
CA PHE A 95 11.94 -2.94 4.70
C PHE A 95 12.97 -2.78 3.56
N THR A 96 14.21 -3.22 3.80
CA THR A 96 15.24 -3.33 2.74
C THR A 96 14.93 -4.46 1.73
N ARG A 97 14.09 -5.43 2.11
CA ARG A 97 13.64 -6.55 1.26
C ARG A 97 12.14 -6.46 0.92
N ILE A 98 11.35 -5.88 1.81
CA ILE A 98 9.91 -5.64 1.64
C ILE A 98 9.72 -4.17 1.26
N ARG A 99 9.54 -3.89 -0.04
CA ARG A 99 9.46 -2.51 -0.56
C ARG A 99 8.04 -2.03 -0.84
N ASP A 100 7.08 -2.94 -0.86
CA ASP A 100 5.68 -2.58 -1.06
C ASP A 100 5.16 -1.80 0.15
N GLU A 101 4.54 -0.64 -0.08
CA GLU A 101 4.13 0.26 1.00
C GLU A 101 2.99 -0.32 1.85
N GLN A 102 2.08 -1.09 1.24
CA GLN A 102 0.98 -1.74 1.96
C GLN A 102 1.53 -2.83 2.88
N GLU A 103 2.45 -3.66 2.37
CA GLU A 103 3.13 -4.68 3.17
C GLU A 103 3.96 -4.05 4.30
N GLN A 104 4.70 -2.97 4.03
CA GLN A 104 5.43 -2.24 5.08
C GLN A 104 4.50 -1.66 6.14
N ASN A 105 3.35 -1.10 5.76
CA ASN A 105 2.35 -0.59 6.70
C ASN A 105 1.78 -1.71 7.59
N LEU A 106 1.52 -2.88 7.01
CA LEU A 106 1.07 -4.04 7.76
C LEU A 106 2.14 -4.55 8.73
N LEU A 107 3.39 -4.61 8.29
CA LEU A 107 4.52 -4.95 9.16
C LEU A 107 4.71 -3.91 10.27
N ARG A 108 4.62 -2.60 9.98
CA ARG A 108 4.68 -1.53 11.01
C ARG A 108 3.61 -1.73 12.07
N SER A 109 2.38 -2.01 11.62
CA SER A 109 1.24 -2.28 12.51
C SER A 109 1.49 -3.53 13.37
N PHE A 110 2.08 -4.59 12.80
CA PHE A 110 2.51 -5.77 13.55
C PHE A 110 3.61 -5.45 14.58
N LEU A 111 4.65 -4.73 14.18
CA LEU A 111 5.78 -4.38 15.04
C LEU A 111 5.36 -3.51 16.23
N ALA A 112 4.31 -2.70 16.08
CA ALA A 112 3.78 -1.83 17.13
C ALA A 112 2.99 -2.57 18.24
N GLN A 113 2.63 -3.85 18.06
CA GLN A 113 1.83 -4.63 19.01
C GLN A 113 2.65 -5.34 20.11
N ARG A 114 3.88 -4.87 20.39
CA ARG A 114 4.76 -5.44 21.42
C ARG A 114 4.42 -4.98 22.83
#